data_AF-X0SNI8-F1
#
_entry.id   AF-X0SNI8-F1
#
_cell.length_a   1.000
_cell.length_b   1.000
_cell.length_c   1.000
_cell.angle_alpha   90.00
_cell.angle_beta   90.00
_cell.angle_gamma   90.00
#
_symmetry.space_group_name_H-M   'P 1'
#
loop_
_entity.id
_entity.type
_entity.pdbx_description
1 polymer ?
#
loop_
_entity_poly.entity_id
_entity_poly.type
_entity_poly.pdbx_seq_one_letter_code
_entity_poly.pdbx_strand_id
1 'polypeptide(L)'
;IFAHPDDETFRCGGTLALLARRGVRVHVLTATRGEAGSCGDPPLCRADELTAVRERELCCACAALGIEPPGLLDYHDGALADVDEEEAVAQVVATIRELRPQVLLTWPPV
;
A
#
# COMPACT_ATOMS: atom_id res chain seq x y z
N ILE A 1 -2.34 -6.37 -0.46
CA ILE A 1 -2.45 -5.77 0.88
C ILE A 1 -1.04 -5.73 1.42
N PHE A 2 -0.54 -4.55 1.71
CA PHE A 2 0.86 -4.34 2.11
C PHE A 2 0.95 -3.35 3.26
N ALA A 3 2.12 -3.28 3.90
CA ALA A 3 2.29 -2.46 5.09
C ALA A 3 2.56 -1.01 4.70
N HIS A 4 3.50 -0.78 3.77
CA HIS A 4 4.03 0.56 3.47
C HIS A 4 3.89 0.96 2.00
N PRO A 5 3.89 2.27 1.70
CA PRO A 5 3.99 2.78 0.33
C PRO A 5 5.33 2.43 -0.32
N ASP A 6 5.39 1.43 -1.22
CA ASP A 6 6.56 0.91 -1.97
C ASP A 6 6.57 -0.63 -2.00
N ASP A 7 6.01 -1.26 -0.98
CA ASP A 7 5.94 -2.72 -0.83
C ASP A 7 5.34 -3.39 -2.07
N GLU A 8 4.28 -2.80 -2.66
CA GLU A 8 3.59 -3.34 -3.83
C GLU A 8 4.51 -3.41 -5.04
N THR A 9 5.33 -2.37 -5.22
CA THR A 9 6.28 -2.26 -6.33
C THR A 9 7.48 -3.18 -6.06
N PHE A 10 8.04 -3.15 -4.85
CA PHE A 10 9.21 -3.93 -4.46
C PHE A 10 8.97 -5.45 -4.48
N ARG A 11 7.80 -5.91 -4.02
CA ARG A 11 7.51 -7.36 -3.96
C ARG A 11 6.97 -7.93 -5.24
N CYS A 12 6.01 -7.26 -5.87
CA CYS A 12 5.29 -7.88 -6.98
C CYS A 12 4.91 -6.92 -8.10
N GLY A 13 5.58 -5.76 -8.23
CA GLY A 13 5.27 -4.76 -9.24
C GLY A 13 5.20 -5.33 -10.67
N GLY A 14 6.13 -6.21 -11.04
CA GLY A 14 6.10 -6.90 -12.34
C GLY A 14 4.85 -7.77 -12.56
N THR A 15 4.39 -8.46 -11.52
CA THR A 15 3.14 -9.26 -11.56
C THR A 15 1.91 -8.35 -11.65
N LEU A 16 1.86 -7.28 -10.86
CA LEU A 16 0.75 -6.32 -10.89
C LEU A 16 0.61 -5.68 -12.28
N ALA A 17 1.72 -5.19 -12.85
CA ALA A 17 1.74 -4.62 -14.19
C ALA A 17 1.38 -5.65 -15.28
N LEU A 18 1.82 -6.91 -15.15
CA LEU A 18 1.46 -7.96 -16.09
C LEU A 18 -0.06 -8.24 -16.07
N LEU A 19 -0.67 -8.29 -14.88
CA LEU A 19 -2.11 -8.50 -14.72
C LEU A 19 -2.90 -7.33 -15.30
N ALA A 20 -2.51 -6.09 -14.99
CA ALA A 20 -3.11 -4.88 -15.56
C ALA A 20 -3.07 -4.89 -17.09
N ARG A 21 -1.92 -5.18 -17.69
CA ARG A 21 -1.76 -5.30 -19.15
C ARG A 21 -2.62 -6.40 -19.78
N ARG A 22 -3.06 -7.38 -19.01
CA ARG A 22 -4.00 -8.44 -19.43
C ARG A 22 -5.47 -8.09 -19.18
N GLY A 23 -5.76 -6.84 -18.78
CA GLY A 23 -7.13 -6.37 -18.52
C GLY A 23 -7.69 -6.77 -17.16
N VAL A 24 -6.85 -7.27 -16.24
CA VAL A 24 -7.27 -7.55 -14.87
C VAL A 24 -7.31 -6.22 -14.10
N ARG A 25 -8.41 -5.96 -13.39
CA ARG A 25 -8.49 -4.83 -12.45
C ARG A 25 -7.69 -5.18 -11.20
N VAL A 26 -6.69 -4.36 -10.89
CA VAL A 26 -5.76 -4.58 -9.78
C VAL A 26 -5.85 -3.40 -8.84
N HIS A 27 -6.03 -3.68 -7.55
CA HIS A 27 -6.07 -2.69 -6.48
C HIS A 27 -4.95 -2.95 -5.50
N VAL A 28 -4.41 -1.89 -4.90
CA VAL A 28 -3.47 -1.95 -3.78
C VAL A 28 -4.13 -1.33 -2.56
N LEU A 29 -4.01 -2.01 -1.41
CA LEU A 29 -4.40 -1.50 -0.11
C LEU A 29 -3.13 -1.48 0.76
N THR A 30 -2.82 -0.32 1.31
CA THR A 30 -1.61 -0.07 2.10
C THR A 30 -2.02 0.33 3.52
N ALA A 31 -1.40 -0.30 4.51
CA ALA A 31 -1.79 -0.14 5.91
C ALA A 31 -1.38 1.22 6.49
N THR A 32 -0.16 1.68 6.20
CA THR A 32 0.42 2.90 6.79
C THR A 32 0.75 3.94 5.72
N ARG A 33 1.10 5.15 6.16
CA ARG A 33 1.58 6.22 5.28
C ARG A 33 3.10 6.30 5.21
N GLY A 34 3.79 5.40 5.92
CA GLY A 34 5.22 5.27 5.81
C GLY A 34 6.01 6.38 6.52
N GLU A 35 5.40 7.05 7.49
CA GLU A 35 5.95 8.23 8.16
C GLU A 35 7.18 7.95 9.05
N ALA A 36 7.42 6.68 9.40
CA ALA A 36 8.62 6.27 10.15
C ALA A 36 9.84 6.03 9.22
N GLY A 37 9.68 6.23 7.91
CA GLY A 37 10.74 6.09 6.91
C GLY A 37 11.78 7.19 6.92
N SER A 38 12.81 7.04 6.08
CA SER A 38 13.83 8.06 5.84
C SER A 38 13.37 9.06 4.77
N CYS A 39 13.72 10.34 4.93
CA CYS A 39 13.54 11.36 3.89
C CYS A 39 14.62 11.30 2.79
N GLY A 40 15.55 10.35 2.85
CA GLY A 40 16.70 10.22 1.95
C GLY A 40 17.97 10.89 2.49
N ASP A 41 19.09 10.66 1.79
CA ASP A 41 20.38 11.30 2.07
C ASP A 41 21.04 11.77 0.75
N PRO A 42 21.05 13.09 0.44
CA PRO A 42 20.48 14.17 1.25
C PRO A 42 18.93 14.11 1.32
N PRO A 43 18.30 14.72 2.35
CA PRO A 43 16.84 14.71 2.48
C PRO A 43 16.13 15.34 1.26
N LEU A 44 15.14 14.63 0.71
CA LEU A 44 14.31 15.05 -0.41
C LEU A 44 13.13 15.94 0.02
N CYS A 45 12.71 15.84 1.28
CA CYS A 45 11.64 16.61 1.90
C CYS A 45 11.88 16.77 3.41
N ARG A 46 11.03 17.55 4.09
CA ARG A 46 11.02 17.61 5.54
C ARG A 46 10.29 16.39 6.14
N ALA A 47 10.63 16.02 7.37
CA ALA A 47 10.01 14.88 8.04
C ALA A 47 8.48 15.01 8.19
N ASP A 48 7.97 16.22 8.39
CA ASP A 48 6.53 16.52 8.46
C ASP A 48 5.82 16.46 7.09
N GLU A 49 6.57 16.41 5.99
CA GLU A 49 6.05 16.29 4.63
C GLU A 49 6.09 14.84 4.10
N LEU A 50 6.84 13.96 4.77
CA LEU A 50 7.16 12.60 4.28
C LEU A 50 5.92 11.80 3.92
N THR A 51 4.90 11.84 4.76
CA THR A 51 3.62 11.18 4.56
C THR A 51 2.96 11.58 3.23
N ALA A 52 2.90 12.88 2.93
CA ALA A 52 2.29 13.39 1.71
C ALA A 52 3.14 13.06 0.48
N VAL A 53 4.46 13.08 0.63
CA VAL A 53 5.41 12.65 -0.41
C VAL A 53 5.20 11.17 -0.74
N ARG A 54 5.18 10.28 0.26
CA ARG A 54 5.01 8.84 0.06
C ARG A 54 3.64 8.46 -0.50
N GLU A 55 2.57 9.15 -0.10
CA GLU A 55 1.26 8.97 -0.73
C GLU A 55 1.28 9.36 -2.22
N ARG A 56 1.96 10.47 -2.55
CA ARG A 56 2.13 10.90 -3.94
C ARG A 56 2.97 9.90 -4.72
N GLU A 57 4.04 9.38 -4.15
CA GLU A 57 4.88 8.34 -4.74
C GLU A 57 4.08 7.07 -5.01
N LEU A 58 3.27 6.60 -4.06
CA LEU A 58 2.39 5.43 -4.23
C LEU A 58 1.36 5.65 -5.35
N CYS A 59 0.71 6.80 -5.39
CA CYS A 59 -0.19 7.15 -6.48
C CYS A 59 0.52 7.11 -7.84
N CYS A 60 1.73 7.66 -7.92
CA CYS A 60 2.55 7.63 -9.12
C CYS A 60 2.96 6.20 -9.50
N ALA A 61 3.32 5.37 -8.52
CA ALA A 61 3.68 3.96 -8.74
C ALA A 61 2.48 3.17 -9.28
N CYS A 62 1.30 3.29 -8.67
CA CYS A 62 0.07 2.67 -9.18
C CYS A 62 -0.23 3.09 -10.63
N ALA A 63 -0.13 4.39 -10.93
CA ALA A 63 -0.33 4.88 -12.30
C ALA A 63 0.70 4.32 -13.28
N ALA A 64 1.98 4.24 -12.89
CA ALA A 64 3.05 3.69 -13.73
C ALA A 64 2.88 2.19 -13.98
N LEU A 65 2.36 1.44 -13.00
CA LEU A 65 2.03 0.02 -13.13
C LEU A 65 0.75 -0.22 -13.94
N GLY A 66 -0.05 0.83 -14.21
CA GLY A 66 -1.33 0.73 -14.90
C GLY A 66 -2.44 0.11 -14.05
N ILE A 67 -2.34 0.22 -12.72
CA ILE A 67 -3.32 -0.32 -11.76
C ILE A 67 -4.20 0.79 -11.19
N GLU A 68 -5.25 0.40 -10.47
CA GLU A 68 -6.19 1.35 -9.85
C GLU A 68 -5.49 2.18 -8.75
N PRO A 69 -6.01 3.38 -8.42
CA PRO A 69 -5.48 4.17 -7.30
C PRO A 69 -5.42 3.36 -5.99
N PRO A 70 -4.43 3.65 -5.12
CA PRO A 70 -4.26 2.92 -3.87
C PRO A 70 -5.36 3.27 -2.85
N GLY A 71 -5.71 2.30 -2.01
CA GLY A 71 -6.40 2.53 -0.75
C GLY A 71 -5.40 2.64 0.42
N LEU A 72 -5.70 3.48 1.40
CA LEU A 72 -4.88 3.69 2.60
C LEU A 72 -5.73 3.45 3.85
N LEU A 73 -5.23 2.65 4.79
CA LEU A 73 -5.91 2.39 6.09
C LEU A 73 -5.54 3.41 7.18
N ASP A 74 -4.49 4.20 6.96
CA ASP A 74 -4.07 5.30 7.84
C ASP A 74 -3.60 4.86 9.24
N TYR A 75 -3.02 3.67 9.36
CA TYR A 75 -2.36 3.24 10.59
C TYR A 75 -0.95 3.82 10.72
N HIS A 76 -0.47 3.92 11.96
CA HIS A 76 0.85 4.43 12.25
C HIS A 76 1.96 3.45 11.85
N ASP A 77 2.92 3.95 11.07
CA ASP A 77 4.10 3.20 10.68
C ASP A 77 4.96 2.85 11.91
N GLY A 78 5.38 1.59 12.00
CA GLY A 78 6.07 1.03 13.17
C GLY A 78 5.17 0.64 14.35
N ALA A 79 3.87 0.90 14.30
CA ALA A 79 2.92 0.61 15.40
C ALA A 79 1.76 -0.32 15.00
N LEU A 80 1.84 -1.00 13.84
CA LEU A 80 0.80 -1.92 13.38
C LEU A 80 0.51 -3.07 14.36
N ALA A 81 1.50 -3.49 15.16
CA ALA A 81 1.34 -4.52 16.17
C ALA A 81 0.46 -4.09 17.36
N ASP A 82 0.28 -2.78 17.54
CA ASP A 82 -0.52 -2.20 18.63
C ASP A 82 -1.96 -1.86 18.18
N VAL A 83 -2.26 -2.04 16.88
CA VAL A 83 -3.61 -1.83 16.34
C VAL A 83 -4.53 -2.94 16.82
N ASP A 84 -5.76 -2.58 17.20
CA ASP A 84 -6.79 -3.55 17.55
C ASP A 84 -7.07 -4.51 16.36
N GLU A 85 -6.91 -5.81 16.60
CA GLU A 85 -7.01 -6.82 15.54
C GLU A 85 -8.42 -6.87 14.93
N GLU A 86 -9.48 -6.73 15.75
CA GLU A 86 -10.85 -6.74 15.26
C GLU A 86 -11.13 -5.55 14.35
N GLU A 87 -10.62 -4.36 14.71
CA GLU A 87 -10.68 -3.16 13.88
C GLU A 87 -9.93 -3.34 12.55
N ALA A 88 -8.67 -3.79 12.60
CA ALA A 88 -7.85 -3.99 11.41
C ALA A 88 -8.47 -5.01 10.45
N VAL A 89 -8.96 -6.13 10.99
CA VAL A 89 -9.67 -7.15 10.22
C VAL A 89 -10.95 -6.58 9.61
N ALA A 90 -11.73 -5.78 10.36
CA ALA A 90 -12.96 -5.18 9.85
C ALA A 90 -12.70 -4.25 8.65
N GLN A 91 -11.66 -3.41 8.71
CA GLN A 91 -11.28 -2.51 7.61
C GLN A 91 -10.88 -3.28 6.34
N VAL A 92 -10.06 -4.33 6.49
CA VAL A 92 -9.64 -5.18 5.38
C VAL A 92 -10.84 -5.94 4.79
N VAL A 93 -11.70 -6.50 5.65
CA VAL A 93 -12.92 -7.22 5.23
C VAL A 93 -13.89 -6.28 4.50
N ALA A 94 -14.04 -5.04 4.93
CA ALA A 94 -14.86 -4.04 4.24
C ALA A 94 -14.35 -3.82 2.79
N THR A 95 -13.04 -3.61 2.63
CA THR A 95 -12.41 -3.46 1.31
C THR A 95 -12.60 -4.71 0.44
N ILE A 96 -12.43 -5.91 1.01
CA ILE A 96 -12.65 -7.18 0.29
C ILE A 96 -14.10 -7.32 -0.16
N ARG A 97 -15.07 -6.94 0.68
CA ARG A 97 -16.50 -7.02 0.35
C ARG A 97 -16.89 -6.03 -0.74
N GLU A 98 -16.29 -4.85 -0.74
CA GLU A 98 -16.49 -3.83 -1.78
C GLU A 98 -15.91 -4.30 -3.13
N LEU A 99 -14.64 -4.69 -3.15
CA LEU A 99 -13.93 -5.01 -4.39
C LEU A 99 -14.23 -6.42 -4.93
N ARG A 100 -14.64 -7.35 -4.05
CA ARG A 100 -14.87 -8.77 -4.33
C ARG A 100 -13.73 -9.40 -5.17
N PRO A 101 -12.46 -9.32 -4.70
CA PRO A 101 -11.31 -9.80 -5.45
C PRO A 101 -11.32 -11.33 -5.59
N GLN A 102 -10.82 -11.84 -6.72
CA GLN A 102 -10.65 -13.30 -6.92
C GLN A 102 -9.31 -13.81 -6.38
N VAL A 103 -8.32 -12.92 -6.24
CA VAL A 103 -6.97 -13.22 -5.76
C VAL A 103 -6.56 -12.16 -4.76
N LEU A 104 -5.95 -12.58 -3.65
CA LEU A 104 -5.33 -11.71 -2.67
C LEU A 104 -3.83 -11.98 -2.62
N LEU A 105 -3.03 -10.91 -2.62
CA LEU A 105 -1.58 -10.94 -2.44
C LEU A 105 -1.24 -10.17 -1.18
N THR A 106 -0.44 -10.80 -0.30
CA THR A 106 0.05 -10.22 0.96
C THR A 106 1.34 -10.92 1.37
N TRP A 107 1.94 -10.48 2.48
CA TRP A 107 3.10 -11.10 3.09
C TRP A 107 2.83 -12.56 3.51
N PRO A 108 3.83 -13.46 3.44
CA PRO A 108 3.69 -14.78 4.06
C PRO A 108 3.59 -14.63 5.58
N PRO A 109 3.02 -15.63 6.28
CA PRO A 109 3.10 -15.68 7.74
C PRO A 109 4.55 -15.61 8.21
N VAL A 110 4.77 -14.91 9.33
CA VAL A 110 6.03 -14.88 10.08
C VAL A 110 6.14 -16.07 11.04
#